data_AF-A0A535FM42-F1
#
_entry.id   AF-A0A535FM42-F1
#
_cell.length_a   1.000
_cell.length_b   1.000
_cell.length_c   1.000
_cell.angle_alpha   90.00
_cell.angle_beta   90.00
_cell.angle_gamma   90.00
#
_symmetry.space_group_name_H-M   'P 1'
#
loop_
_entity.id
_entity.type
_entity.pdbx_description
1 polymer ?
#
loop_
_entity_poly.entity_id
_entity_poly.type
_entity_poly.pdbx_seq_one_letter_code
_entity_poly.pdbx_strand_id
1 'polypeptide(L)'
;MISNDILSWYESGLPLYERKRRGHFSTPPLLIGQILEACGYKPEEDLRHLRVIDPACGSGNFLAQVVQRLLAYGRKVGLSDQDLLETIEHNVWGFDPDPVSCFLAEMHLYALLTTAHLLPTASCREVPRLHIHQADGLTFPWRQCQNVDIFLANPPYLAAKNNDLSGYRSARQRGQADSYLFFIELALQIVRPGGWIALVLPDSVLARVNATQERQRLLQETTIHQLWHLANVFPAYVGAVVIVAQKRPPARLHQVAWLRGQWKHNTSGLVGIVPAVLERYAVLDRYVPRDEYTVAGHVKSIAQALLSAQPAAELRYLLSNMQGTLIASLYEQLYASPTDERFVRLSQLVLIRRGEELRKDSRLLHEQCPVDGHDCYPVLRGGVDVRPYGTPIGPCCIERSGVEKPLVRYQAPKLLVVKSTDRLQAALDVHGHVVLQTLYTLTLRGHEKQDLDDLYFLLALLNSRLLRTYVYVLYTAYKWIQPQIEQHVLAHLPIPAIAHSERECIIQRARALQRACDTLAPVVELRQRELYEEQERAICSLYEAALQKVPVLLHPL
;
A
#
# COMPACT_ATOMS: atom_id res chain seq x y z
N MET A 1 18.43 30.47 -10.52
CA MET A 1 17.41 30.59 -9.45
C MET A 1 15.98 30.67 -9.98
N ILE A 2 15.74 31.06 -11.25
CA ILE A 2 14.37 31.27 -11.80
C ILE A 2 13.67 29.97 -12.26
N SER A 3 14.40 28.89 -12.59
CA SER A 3 13.80 27.69 -13.21
C SER A 3 12.92 26.84 -12.29
N ASN A 4 13.37 26.58 -11.05
CA ASN A 4 12.60 25.76 -10.10
C ASN A 4 11.30 26.45 -9.65
N ASP A 5 11.29 27.78 -9.60
CA ASP A 5 10.13 28.55 -9.16
C ASP A 5 8.98 28.54 -10.19
N ILE A 6 9.28 28.53 -11.50
CA ILE A 6 8.24 28.49 -12.55
C ILE A 6 7.55 27.12 -12.63
N LEU A 7 8.33 26.03 -12.52
CA LEU A 7 7.81 24.66 -12.51
C LEU A 7 6.98 24.39 -11.25
N SER A 8 7.48 24.82 -10.09
CA SER A 8 6.74 24.79 -8.82
C SER A 8 5.46 25.62 -8.90
N TRP A 9 5.50 26.80 -9.55
CA TRP A 9 4.34 27.68 -9.72
C TRP A 9 3.22 27.06 -10.57
N TYR A 10 3.54 26.41 -11.70
CA TYR A 10 2.52 25.74 -12.52
C TYR A 10 1.85 24.58 -11.77
N GLU A 11 2.64 23.74 -11.10
CA GLU A 11 2.10 22.61 -10.33
C GLU A 11 1.37 23.03 -9.06
N SER A 12 1.76 24.16 -8.45
CA SER A 12 1.08 24.73 -7.28
C SER A 12 -0.16 25.55 -7.63
N GLY A 13 -0.25 26.06 -8.87
CA GLY A 13 -1.41 26.78 -9.39
C GLY A 13 -2.61 25.88 -9.74
N LEU A 14 -2.40 24.59 -9.96
CA LEU A 14 -3.49 23.62 -10.20
C LEU A 14 -4.18 23.23 -8.89
N PRO A 15 -5.53 23.26 -8.82
CA PRO A 15 -6.27 22.75 -7.66
C PRO A 15 -5.88 21.30 -7.34
N LEU A 16 -5.79 20.96 -6.05
CA LEU A 16 -5.43 19.60 -5.58
C LEU A 16 -6.31 18.50 -6.21
N TYR A 17 -7.57 18.80 -6.50
CA TYR A 17 -8.48 17.90 -7.21
C TYR A 17 -8.02 17.59 -8.64
N GLU A 18 -7.58 18.60 -9.40
CA GLU A 18 -7.09 18.41 -10.77
C GLU A 18 -5.77 17.64 -10.80
N ARG A 19 -4.87 17.93 -9.85
CA ARG A 19 -3.61 17.19 -9.68
C ARG A 19 -3.86 15.71 -9.38
N LYS A 20 -4.83 15.40 -8.51
CA LYS A 20 -5.25 14.02 -8.22
C LYS A 20 -5.91 13.34 -9.43
N ARG A 21 -6.80 14.04 -10.15
CA ARG A 21 -7.51 13.49 -11.32
C ARG A 21 -6.55 13.17 -12.46
N ARG A 22 -5.55 14.02 -12.69
CA ARG A 22 -4.57 13.85 -13.76
C ARG A 22 -3.33 13.04 -13.35
N GLY A 23 -3.10 12.84 -12.04
CA GLY A 23 -1.92 12.13 -11.53
C GLY A 23 -0.63 12.97 -11.49
N HIS A 24 -0.70 14.29 -11.56
CA HIS A 24 0.47 15.19 -11.64
C HIS A 24 1.09 15.39 -10.25
N PHE A 25 1.96 14.46 -9.85
CA PHE A 25 2.81 14.58 -8.68
C PHE A 25 4.27 14.41 -9.09
N SER A 26 5.01 15.51 -9.09
CA SER A 26 6.42 15.50 -9.44
C SER A 26 7.27 14.76 -8.41
N THR A 27 8.15 13.90 -8.91
CA THR A 27 9.14 13.18 -8.11
C THR A 27 10.18 14.16 -7.59
N PRO A 28 10.46 14.22 -6.27
CA PRO A 28 11.43 15.15 -5.72
C PRO A 28 12.85 14.93 -6.31
N PRO A 29 13.60 16.00 -6.65
CA PRO A 29 14.94 15.89 -7.26
C PRO A 29 15.93 15.03 -6.47
N LEU A 30 15.89 15.08 -5.14
CA LEU A 30 16.75 14.23 -4.32
C LEU A 30 16.44 12.74 -4.50
N LEU A 31 15.15 12.37 -4.54
CA LEU A 31 14.74 10.99 -4.75
C LEU A 31 15.18 10.50 -6.14
N ILE A 32 15.02 11.35 -7.16
CA ILE A 32 15.52 11.07 -8.52
C ILE A 32 17.03 10.84 -8.51
N GLY A 33 17.78 11.69 -7.80
CA GLY A 33 19.23 11.53 -7.65
C GLY A 33 19.60 10.18 -7.02
N GLN A 34 18.91 9.78 -5.96
CA GLN A 34 19.12 8.47 -5.32
C GLN A 34 18.78 7.31 -6.27
N ILE A 35 17.72 7.43 -7.06
CA ILE A 35 17.33 6.44 -8.07
C ILE A 35 18.43 6.29 -9.13
N LEU A 36 18.91 7.41 -9.70
CA LEU A 36 19.96 7.40 -10.72
C LEU A 36 21.29 6.84 -10.17
N GLU A 37 21.64 7.14 -8.91
CA GLU A 37 22.78 6.52 -8.22
C GLU A 37 22.62 4.99 -8.15
N ALA A 38 21.44 4.51 -7.78
CA ALA A 38 21.14 3.09 -7.67
C ALA A 38 21.15 2.36 -9.02
N CYS A 39 20.84 3.07 -10.12
CA CYS A 39 21.00 2.57 -11.49
C CYS A 39 22.45 2.59 -11.97
N GLY A 40 23.39 3.17 -11.20
CA GLY A 40 24.76 3.39 -11.67
C GLY A 40 24.89 4.48 -12.73
N TYR A 41 23.87 5.32 -12.94
CA TYR A 41 23.92 6.43 -13.88
C TYR A 41 24.59 7.65 -13.23
N LYS A 42 25.90 7.58 -13.02
CA LYS A 42 26.65 8.56 -12.22
C LYS A 42 27.58 9.40 -13.10
N PRO A 43 27.86 10.68 -12.75
CA PRO A 43 28.79 11.52 -13.51
C PRO A 43 30.22 10.95 -13.63
N GLU A 44 30.57 9.96 -12.80
CA GLU A 44 31.87 9.29 -12.83
C GLU A 44 31.98 8.19 -13.88
N GLU A 45 30.85 7.67 -14.37
CA GLU A 45 30.78 6.56 -15.32
C GLU A 45 30.66 7.07 -16.78
N ASP A 46 30.95 6.23 -17.76
CA ASP A 46 30.74 6.60 -19.18
C ASP A 46 29.25 6.58 -19.54
N LEU A 47 28.69 7.77 -19.76
CA LEU A 47 27.26 7.96 -20.04
C LEU A 47 26.94 8.14 -21.53
N ARG A 48 27.95 8.17 -22.42
CA ARG A 48 27.80 8.61 -23.83
C ARG A 48 26.87 7.74 -24.67
N HIS A 49 26.70 6.50 -24.28
CA HIS A 49 25.96 5.51 -25.06
C HIS A 49 24.73 4.97 -24.31
N LEU A 50 24.36 5.59 -23.19
CA LEU A 50 23.26 5.12 -22.36
C LEU A 50 21.96 5.83 -22.73
N ARG A 51 21.08 5.13 -23.44
CA ARG A 51 19.75 5.64 -23.81
C ARG A 51 18.80 5.54 -22.64
N VAL A 52 18.33 6.70 -22.19
CA VAL A 52 17.40 6.87 -21.08
C VAL A 52 16.04 7.28 -21.60
N ILE A 53 15.01 6.61 -21.11
CA ILE A 53 13.62 6.93 -21.44
C ILE A 53 12.77 7.18 -20.19
N ASP A 54 11.90 8.19 -20.27
CA ASP A 54 10.75 8.38 -19.40
C ASP A 54 9.44 8.47 -20.20
N PRO A 55 8.63 7.39 -20.25
CA PRO A 55 7.40 7.35 -21.03
C PRO A 55 6.19 7.99 -20.33
N ALA A 56 6.38 8.62 -19.18
CA ALA A 56 5.39 9.43 -18.47
C ALA A 56 6.09 10.63 -17.81
N CYS A 57 6.79 11.43 -18.64
CA CYS A 57 7.81 12.34 -18.16
C CYS A 57 7.26 13.54 -17.39
N GLY A 58 5.97 13.86 -17.50
CA GLY A 58 5.37 15.03 -16.88
C GLY A 58 6.16 16.29 -17.23
N SER A 59 6.53 17.05 -16.21
CA SER A 59 7.35 18.26 -16.32
C SER A 59 8.86 18.01 -16.51
N GLY A 60 9.27 16.77 -16.77
CA GLY A 60 10.63 16.42 -17.18
C GLY A 60 11.65 16.28 -16.06
N ASN A 61 11.24 16.15 -14.79
CA ASN A 61 12.16 16.14 -13.65
C ASN A 61 13.21 15.00 -13.68
N PHE A 62 12.83 13.80 -14.12
CA PHE A 62 13.79 12.70 -14.32
C PHE A 62 14.80 13.05 -15.41
N LEU A 63 14.32 13.50 -16.57
CA LEU A 63 15.15 13.84 -17.73
C LEU A 63 16.09 15.02 -17.44
N ALA A 64 15.63 16.00 -16.67
CA ALA A 64 16.46 17.12 -16.21
C ALA A 64 17.66 16.65 -15.38
N GLN A 65 17.45 15.73 -14.44
CA GLN A 65 18.54 15.14 -13.65
C GLN A 65 19.48 14.27 -14.50
N VAL A 66 18.93 13.54 -15.49
CA VAL A 66 19.73 12.77 -16.46
C VAL A 66 20.65 13.71 -17.26
N VAL A 67 20.11 14.80 -17.80
CA VAL A 67 20.88 15.81 -18.53
C VAL A 67 21.92 16.48 -17.62
N GLN A 68 21.57 16.85 -16.38
CA GLN A 68 22.54 17.40 -15.42
C GLN A 68 23.75 16.49 -15.20
N ARG A 69 23.54 15.17 -15.10
CA ARG A 69 24.63 14.20 -14.95
C ARG A 69 25.45 14.03 -16.23
N LEU A 70 24.82 14.05 -17.40
CA LEU A 70 25.52 14.07 -18.69
C LEU A 70 26.41 15.31 -18.84
N LEU A 71 25.88 16.49 -18.49
CA LEU A 71 26.65 17.75 -18.50
C LEU A 71 27.84 17.68 -17.55
N ALA A 72 27.66 17.13 -16.35
CA ALA A 72 28.73 16.96 -15.37
C ALA A 72 29.81 15.98 -15.86
N TYR A 73 29.40 14.83 -16.42
CA TYR A 73 30.29 13.87 -17.05
C TYR A 73 31.08 14.50 -18.21
N GLY A 74 30.38 15.13 -19.17
CA GLY A 74 30.97 15.71 -20.36
C GLY A 74 32.03 16.76 -20.03
N ARG A 75 31.76 17.63 -19.05
CA ARG A 75 32.75 18.60 -18.54
C ARG A 75 33.96 17.92 -17.92
N LYS A 76 33.75 16.84 -17.14
CA LYS A 76 34.83 16.10 -16.48
C LYS A 76 35.77 15.44 -17.48
N VAL A 77 35.24 14.87 -18.56
CA VAL A 77 36.05 14.18 -19.59
C VAL A 77 36.46 15.08 -20.75
N GLY A 78 36.05 16.36 -20.75
CA GLY A 78 36.40 17.33 -21.79
C GLY A 78 35.72 17.09 -23.13
N LEU A 79 34.47 16.62 -23.15
CA LEU A 79 33.68 16.55 -24.39
C LEU A 79 33.48 17.94 -24.98
N SER A 80 33.50 18.02 -26.32
CA SER A 80 33.11 19.26 -26.99
C SER A 80 31.63 19.54 -26.76
N ASP A 81 31.23 20.81 -26.82
CA ASP A 81 29.83 21.21 -26.71
C ASP A 81 28.95 20.51 -27.76
N GLN A 82 29.50 20.28 -28.96
CA GLN A 82 28.81 19.56 -30.02
C GLN A 82 28.60 18.08 -29.67
N ASP A 83 29.65 17.37 -29.23
CA ASP A 83 29.54 15.96 -28.85
C ASP A 83 28.55 15.78 -27.68
N LEU A 84 28.53 16.73 -26.75
CA LEU A 84 27.64 16.70 -25.59
C LEU A 84 26.18 16.92 -26.01
N LEU A 85 25.91 17.86 -26.93
CA LEU A 85 24.58 18.07 -27.49
C LEU A 85 24.11 16.85 -28.29
N GLU A 86 24.96 16.29 -29.15
CA GLU A 86 24.65 15.07 -29.91
C GLU A 86 24.37 13.89 -28.97
N THR A 87 25.14 13.76 -27.89
CA THR A 87 24.91 12.74 -26.85
C THR A 87 23.54 12.92 -26.18
N ILE A 88 23.17 14.15 -25.82
CA ILE A 88 21.87 14.44 -25.18
C ILE A 88 20.72 14.15 -26.15
N GLU A 89 20.81 14.61 -27.39
CA GLU A 89 19.82 14.39 -28.45
C GLU A 89 19.64 12.88 -28.69
N HIS A 90 20.71 12.11 -28.80
CA HIS A 90 20.60 10.67 -29.04
C HIS A 90 20.05 9.86 -27.86
N ASN A 91 20.34 10.28 -26.63
CA ASN A 91 20.15 9.42 -25.45
C ASN A 91 18.92 9.76 -24.61
N VAL A 92 18.37 10.98 -24.66
CA VAL A 92 17.33 11.42 -23.70
C VAL A 92 15.97 11.52 -24.35
N TRP A 93 15.04 10.63 -23.94
CA TRP A 93 13.70 10.53 -24.54
C TRP A 93 12.60 10.66 -23.48
N GLY A 94 11.62 11.54 -23.75
CA GLY A 94 10.46 11.79 -22.90
C GLY A 94 9.15 11.70 -23.67
N PHE A 95 8.13 11.13 -23.03
CA PHE A 95 6.77 11.07 -23.57
C PHE A 95 5.77 11.48 -22.50
N ASP A 96 4.80 12.32 -22.86
CA ASP A 96 3.65 12.61 -22.02
C ASP A 96 2.42 12.92 -22.90
N PRO A 97 1.21 12.45 -22.57
CA PRO A 97 0.02 12.79 -23.35
C PRO A 97 -0.42 14.26 -23.17
N ASP A 98 -0.04 14.93 -22.07
CA ASP A 98 -0.39 16.32 -21.80
C ASP A 98 0.57 17.29 -22.50
N PRO A 99 0.09 18.11 -23.46
CA PRO A 99 0.94 19.05 -24.18
C PRO A 99 1.57 20.10 -23.27
N VAL A 100 0.91 20.50 -22.17
CA VAL A 100 1.49 21.49 -21.25
C VAL A 100 2.66 20.91 -20.47
N SER A 101 2.54 19.66 -20.03
CA SER A 101 3.64 18.93 -19.39
C SER A 101 4.83 18.77 -20.33
N CYS A 102 4.62 18.40 -21.60
CA CYS A 102 5.67 18.35 -22.61
C CYS A 102 6.39 19.70 -22.78
N PHE A 103 5.63 20.80 -22.92
CA PHE A 103 6.20 22.14 -23.04
C PHE A 103 7.06 22.52 -21.81
N LEU A 104 6.59 22.20 -20.60
CA LEU A 104 7.35 22.44 -19.37
C LEU A 104 8.62 21.60 -19.29
N ALA A 105 8.58 20.33 -19.72
CA ALA A 105 9.74 19.46 -19.79
C ALA A 105 10.79 20.03 -20.77
N GLU A 106 10.37 20.46 -21.97
CA GLU A 106 11.26 21.11 -22.93
C GLU A 106 11.90 22.37 -22.35
N MET A 107 11.10 23.26 -21.76
CA MET A 107 11.60 24.49 -21.12
C MET A 107 12.60 24.20 -20.00
N HIS A 108 12.35 23.15 -19.21
CA HIS A 108 13.27 22.73 -18.16
C HIS A 108 14.61 22.29 -18.75
N LEU A 109 14.60 21.44 -19.78
CA LEU A 109 15.82 20.97 -20.44
C LEU A 109 16.58 22.11 -21.12
N TYR A 110 15.89 22.98 -21.87
CA TYR A 110 16.52 24.16 -22.47
C TYR A 110 17.14 25.08 -21.43
N ALA A 111 16.49 25.31 -20.29
CA ALA A 111 17.06 26.13 -19.22
C ALA A 111 18.38 25.56 -18.68
N LEU A 112 18.51 24.22 -18.61
CA LEU A 112 19.76 23.56 -18.24
C LEU A 112 20.85 23.76 -19.31
N LEU A 113 20.50 23.61 -20.60
CA LEU A 113 21.43 23.83 -21.70
C LEU A 113 21.89 25.30 -21.78
N THR A 114 21.00 26.27 -21.56
CA THR A 114 21.34 27.70 -21.47
C THR A 114 22.31 27.94 -20.32
N THR A 115 22.02 27.41 -19.14
CA THR A 115 22.89 27.56 -17.96
C THR A 115 24.25 26.89 -18.18
N ALA A 116 24.28 25.85 -19.02
CA ALA A 116 25.51 25.19 -19.43
C ALA A 116 26.27 25.90 -20.55
N HIS A 117 25.75 27.00 -21.09
CA HIS A 117 26.30 27.76 -22.23
C HIS A 117 26.38 26.94 -23.54
N LEU A 118 25.55 25.91 -23.67
CA LEU A 118 25.51 25.05 -24.87
C LEU A 118 24.60 25.59 -25.97
N LEU A 119 23.71 26.54 -25.66
CA LEU A 119 22.84 27.15 -26.66
C LEU A 119 23.53 28.35 -27.32
N PRO A 120 23.38 28.53 -28.65
CA PRO A 120 23.97 29.66 -29.36
C PRO A 120 23.42 31.00 -28.85
N THR A 121 24.29 31.94 -28.49
CA THR A 121 23.92 33.28 -27.99
C THR A 121 23.56 34.28 -29.09
N ALA A 122 24.06 34.10 -30.31
CA ALA A 122 23.67 34.85 -31.50
C ALA A 122 24.29 34.17 -32.73
N SER A 123 23.53 34.05 -33.82
CA SER A 123 23.90 33.54 -35.17
C SER A 123 23.86 32.01 -35.42
N CYS A 124 22.88 31.62 -36.25
CA CYS A 124 22.88 30.49 -37.20
C CYS A 124 23.41 29.11 -36.75
N ARG A 125 22.99 28.61 -35.58
CA ARG A 125 23.00 27.17 -35.30
C ARG A 125 21.58 26.71 -34.97
N GLU A 126 21.17 25.57 -35.51
CA GLU A 126 19.88 24.96 -35.21
C GLU A 126 19.81 24.67 -33.70
N VAL A 127 18.65 24.95 -33.10
CA VAL A 127 18.36 24.61 -31.70
C VAL A 127 18.39 23.08 -31.58
N PRO A 128 19.08 22.51 -30.57
CA PRO A 128 19.18 21.05 -30.42
C PRO A 128 17.79 20.42 -30.32
N ARG A 129 17.57 19.32 -31.05
CA ARG A 129 16.26 18.67 -31.11
C ARG A 129 16.10 17.76 -29.90
N LEU A 130 15.45 18.27 -28.86
CA LEU A 130 15.11 17.46 -27.69
C LEU A 130 13.98 16.49 -28.02
N HIS A 131 14.11 15.23 -27.61
CA HIS A 131 13.09 14.21 -27.83
C HIS A 131 12.04 14.19 -26.71
N ILE A 132 11.27 15.28 -26.59
CA ILE A 132 10.06 15.33 -25.78
C ILE A 132 8.86 15.25 -26.72
N HIS A 133 8.05 14.21 -26.58
CA HIS A 133 6.99 13.89 -27.52
C HIS A 133 5.63 13.89 -26.85
N GLN A 134 4.69 14.66 -27.40
CA GLN A 134 3.29 14.61 -26.99
C GLN A 134 2.66 13.30 -27.50
N ALA A 135 2.73 12.25 -26.70
CA ALA A 135 2.16 10.96 -27.00
C ALA A 135 1.94 10.15 -25.72
N ASP A 136 0.99 9.22 -25.78
CA ASP A 136 0.82 8.22 -24.73
C ASP A 136 1.90 7.13 -24.88
N GLY A 137 2.87 7.15 -23.96
CA GLY A 137 4.00 6.23 -23.94
C GLY A 137 3.61 4.75 -23.89
N LEU A 138 2.40 4.38 -23.42
CA LEU A 138 1.93 2.99 -23.44
C LEU A 138 1.35 2.56 -24.79
N THR A 139 0.88 3.50 -25.61
CA THR A 139 0.28 3.22 -26.93
C THR A 139 1.27 3.40 -28.08
N PHE A 140 2.39 4.08 -27.82
CA PHE A 140 3.46 4.26 -28.80
C PHE A 140 3.88 2.89 -29.36
N PRO A 141 4.05 2.75 -30.69
CA PRO A 141 4.39 1.49 -31.32
C PRO A 141 5.88 1.21 -31.11
N TRP A 142 6.26 0.88 -29.87
CA TRP A 142 7.54 0.28 -29.56
C TRP A 142 7.67 -0.95 -30.46
N ARG A 143 8.44 -0.82 -31.55
CA ARG A 143 8.89 -1.99 -32.32
C ARG A 143 9.64 -2.92 -31.34
N GLN A 144 9.98 -4.15 -31.72
CA GLN A 144 10.76 -5.07 -30.87
C GLN A 144 12.19 -4.53 -30.60
N CYS A 145 12.28 -3.38 -29.96
CA CYS A 145 13.43 -2.56 -29.72
C CYS A 145 13.83 -2.82 -28.28
N GLN A 146 14.77 -3.74 -28.12
CA GLN A 146 15.52 -3.91 -26.88
C GLN A 146 16.78 -3.03 -26.95
N ASN A 147 16.58 -1.72 -27.05
CA ASN A 147 17.66 -0.75 -27.25
C ASN A 147 17.64 0.38 -26.21
N VAL A 148 16.82 0.25 -25.18
CA VAL A 148 16.79 1.17 -24.03
C VAL A 148 17.75 0.64 -22.96
N ASP A 149 18.66 1.50 -22.51
CA ASP A 149 19.61 1.20 -21.44
C ASP A 149 19.00 1.43 -20.06
N ILE A 150 18.22 2.50 -19.90
CA ILE A 150 17.60 2.88 -18.63
C ILE A 150 16.17 3.35 -18.84
N PHE A 151 15.23 2.70 -18.16
CA PHE A 151 13.83 3.11 -18.08
C PHE A 151 13.57 3.76 -16.72
N LEU A 152 13.14 5.02 -16.72
CA LEU A 152 12.79 5.78 -15.52
C LEU A 152 11.32 6.17 -15.62
N ALA A 153 10.51 5.93 -14.60
CA ALA A 153 9.15 6.47 -14.60
C ALA A 153 8.58 6.65 -13.19
N ASN A 154 7.82 7.72 -13.02
CA ASN A 154 6.77 7.81 -11.99
C ASN A 154 5.42 7.79 -12.71
N PRO A 155 4.92 6.59 -13.09
CA PRO A 155 3.71 6.48 -13.89
C PRO A 155 2.49 7.03 -13.14
N PRO A 156 1.43 7.47 -13.84
CA PRO A 156 0.22 7.93 -13.19
C PRO A 156 -0.47 6.79 -12.44
N TYR A 157 -0.98 7.05 -11.22
CA TYR A 157 -1.63 6.05 -10.37
C TYR A 157 -3.15 6.02 -10.60
N LEU A 158 -3.56 5.77 -11.84
CA LEU A 158 -4.97 5.77 -12.24
C LEU A 158 -5.58 4.39 -12.01
N ALA A 159 -6.52 4.33 -11.07
CA ALA A 159 -7.29 3.11 -10.82
C ALA A 159 -8.29 2.89 -11.96
N ALA A 160 -8.34 1.67 -12.49
CA ALA A 160 -9.23 1.28 -13.58
C ALA A 160 -10.72 1.44 -13.26
N LYS A 161 -11.08 1.41 -11.98
CA LYS A 161 -12.46 1.59 -11.51
C LYS A 161 -13.02 2.98 -11.87
N ASN A 162 -12.16 3.98 -11.99
CA ASN A 162 -12.55 5.38 -12.16
C ASN A 162 -12.15 5.97 -13.51
N ASN A 163 -11.41 5.21 -14.33
CA ASN A 163 -10.87 5.68 -15.60
C ASN A 163 -11.09 4.62 -16.68
N ASP A 164 -11.48 5.04 -17.88
CA ASP A 164 -11.55 4.13 -19.02
C ASP A 164 -10.14 3.82 -19.53
N LEU A 165 -9.66 2.61 -19.23
CA LEU A 165 -8.37 2.10 -19.67
C LEU A 165 -8.52 1.15 -20.88
N SER A 166 -9.72 1.03 -21.47
CA SER A 166 -9.99 0.13 -22.61
C SER A 166 -9.21 0.49 -23.89
N GLY A 167 -8.64 1.70 -23.94
CA GLY A 167 -7.74 2.15 -25.00
C GLY A 167 -6.39 1.43 -25.01
N TYR A 168 -5.94 0.87 -23.88
CA TYR A 168 -4.67 0.16 -23.80
C TYR A 168 -4.80 -1.27 -24.33
N ARG A 169 -3.88 -1.68 -25.22
CA ARG A 169 -3.89 -3.02 -25.86
C ARG A 169 -3.88 -4.16 -24.84
N SER A 170 -3.16 -3.99 -23.74
CA SER A 170 -3.05 -4.94 -22.62
C SER A 170 -4.33 -5.01 -21.76
N ALA A 171 -5.05 -3.90 -21.58
CA ALA A 171 -6.33 -3.88 -20.86
C ALA A 171 -7.42 -4.72 -21.55
N ARG A 172 -7.41 -4.75 -22.90
CA ARG A 172 -8.36 -5.55 -23.69
C ARG A 172 -8.20 -7.07 -23.52
N GLN A 173 -7.04 -7.53 -23.06
CA GLN A 173 -6.76 -8.97 -22.89
C GLN A 173 -6.99 -9.48 -21.46
N ARG A 174 -6.96 -8.60 -20.44
CA ARG A 174 -6.94 -9.02 -19.02
C ARG A 174 -8.01 -8.38 -18.13
N GLY A 175 -8.80 -7.44 -18.66
CA GLY A 175 -9.79 -6.69 -17.90
C GLY A 175 -9.24 -5.40 -17.29
N GLN A 176 -9.93 -4.85 -16.30
CA GLN A 176 -9.57 -3.60 -15.62
C GLN A 176 -8.30 -3.76 -14.75
N ALA A 177 -7.17 -3.21 -15.19
CA ALA A 177 -5.89 -3.19 -14.47
C ALA A 177 -5.45 -1.75 -14.19
N ASP A 178 -4.82 -1.49 -13.04
CA ASP A 178 -4.33 -0.14 -12.71
C ASP A 178 -3.22 0.29 -13.69
N SER A 179 -3.21 1.56 -14.12
CA SER A 179 -2.34 2.03 -15.21
C SER A 179 -0.84 1.78 -15.00
N TYR A 180 -0.36 1.84 -13.76
CA TYR A 180 1.06 1.63 -13.43
C TYR A 180 1.56 0.22 -13.79
N LEU A 181 0.66 -0.78 -13.87
CA LEU A 181 1.02 -2.14 -14.26
C LEU A 181 1.47 -2.21 -15.72
N PHE A 182 0.84 -1.45 -16.61
CA PHE A 182 1.23 -1.37 -18.01
C PHE A 182 2.62 -0.75 -18.21
N PHE A 183 3.05 0.14 -17.31
CA PHE A 183 4.42 0.68 -17.33
C PHE A 183 5.45 -0.34 -16.87
N ILE A 184 5.12 -1.23 -15.93
CA ILE A 184 5.98 -2.38 -15.58
C ILE A 184 6.13 -3.29 -16.82
N GLU A 185 5.03 -3.60 -17.49
CA GLU A 185 5.07 -4.41 -18.72
C GLU A 185 5.91 -3.77 -19.81
N LEU A 186 5.72 -2.47 -20.05
CA LEU A 186 6.46 -1.72 -21.04
C LEU A 186 7.96 -1.74 -20.73
N ALA A 187 8.34 -1.45 -19.47
CA ALA A 187 9.73 -1.50 -19.03
C ALA A 187 10.35 -2.88 -19.27
N LEU A 188 9.61 -3.95 -18.94
CA LEU A 188 10.06 -5.32 -19.19
C LEU A 188 10.16 -5.66 -20.69
N GLN A 189 9.44 -4.97 -21.56
CA GLN A 189 9.45 -5.21 -23.02
C GLN A 189 10.60 -4.50 -23.72
N ILE A 190 10.85 -3.22 -23.42
CA ILE A 190 11.72 -2.35 -24.23
C ILE A 190 13.15 -2.21 -23.67
N VAL A 191 13.34 -2.47 -22.38
CA VAL A 191 14.69 -2.45 -21.79
C VAL A 191 15.49 -3.64 -22.28
N ARG A 192 16.71 -3.37 -22.74
CA ARG A 192 17.61 -4.41 -23.23
C ARG A 192 18.08 -5.34 -22.11
N PRO A 193 18.49 -6.58 -22.40
CA PRO A 193 19.16 -7.43 -21.42
C PRO A 193 20.33 -6.70 -20.74
N GLY A 194 20.34 -6.72 -19.40
CA GLY A 194 21.32 -6.02 -18.56
C GLY A 194 21.07 -4.52 -18.36
N GLY A 195 20.11 -3.91 -19.07
CA GLY A 195 19.67 -2.53 -18.85
C GLY A 195 18.92 -2.37 -17.52
N TRP A 196 18.66 -1.12 -17.12
CA TRP A 196 18.07 -0.75 -15.85
C TRP A 196 16.60 -0.34 -15.98
N ILE A 197 15.81 -0.72 -14.97
CA ILE A 197 14.43 -0.30 -14.77
C ILE A 197 14.36 0.35 -13.40
N ALA A 198 13.94 1.61 -13.34
CA ALA A 198 13.61 2.29 -12.11
C ALA A 198 12.20 2.90 -12.17
N LEU A 199 11.36 2.49 -11.22
CA LEU A 199 9.95 2.85 -11.19
C LEU A 199 9.56 3.38 -9.82
N VAL A 200 8.76 4.44 -9.79
CA VAL A 200 8.10 4.95 -8.58
C VAL A 200 6.62 4.56 -8.65
N LEU A 201 6.22 3.53 -7.91
CA LEU A 201 4.92 2.85 -8.02
C LEU A 201 4.06 3.07 -6.76
N PRO A 202 2.73 2.85 -6.80
CA PRO A 202 1.91 2.90 -5.59
C PRO A 202 2.10 1.66 -4.71
N ASP A 203 1.82 1.79 -3.40
CA ASP A 203 1.80 0.71 -2.40
C ASP A 203 1.07 -0.57 -2.86
N SER A 204 0.05 -0.41 -3.70
CA SER A 204 -0.74 -1.50 -4.30
C SER A 204 0.12 -2.58 -4.95
N VAL A 205 1.27 -2.20 -5.54
CA VAL A 205 2.18 -3.15 -6.19
C VAL A 205 2.67 -4.23 -5.23
N LEU A 206 2.78 -3.93 -3.92
CA LEU A 206 3.38 -4.84 -2.94
C LEU A 206 2.54 -6.09 -2.67
N ALA A 207 1.21 -5.99 -2.70
CA ALA A 207 0.34 -7.04 -2.18
C ALA A 207 -0.97 -7.25 -2.96
N ARG A 208 -1.42 -6.33 -3.81
CA ARG A 208 -2.71 -6.52 -4.48
C ARG A 208 -2.65 -7.68 -5.48
N VAL A 209 -3.74 -8.44 -5.54
CA VAL A 209 -3.87 -9.62 -6.41
C VAL A 209 -3.81 -9.23 -7.90
N ASN A 210 -4.32 -8.05 -8.28
CA ASN A 210 -4.27 -7.59 -9.67
C ASN A 210 -2.84 -7.31 -10.19
N ALA A 211 -1.85 -7.18 -9.30
CA ALA A 211 -0.45 -6.98 -9.65
C ALA A 211 0.39 -8.28 -9.59
N THR A 212 -0.25 -9.44 -9.40
CA THR A 212 0.43 -10.74 -9.21
C THR A 212 1.33 -11.10 -10.38
N GLN A 213 0.80 -10.97 -11.61
CA GLN A 213 1.52 -11.36 -12.82
C GLN A 213 2.75 -10.46 -13.03
N GLU A 214 2.60 -9.16 -12.85
CA GLU A 214 3.66 -8.18 -13.01
C GLU A 214 4.75 -8.35 -11.95
N ARG A 215 4.38 -8.64 -10.69
CA ARG A 215 5.34 -9.00 -9.63
C ARG A 215 6.13 -10.27 -9.98
N GLN A 216 5.45 -11.33 -10.44
CA GLN A 216 6.10 -12.58 -10.84
C GLN A 216 7.11 -12.34 -11.95
N ARG A 217 6.68 -11.65 -13.02
CA ARG A 217 7.57 -11.30 -14.14
C ARG A 217 8.73 -10.43 -13.71
N LEU A 218 8.50 -9.42 -12.87
CA LEU A 218 9.56 -8.57 -12.34
C LEU A 218 10.58 -9.40 -11.54
N LEU A 219 10.14 -10.29 -10.64
CA LEU A 219 11.02 -11.12 -9.83
C LEU A 219 11.77 -12.21 -10.64
N GLN A 220 11.20 -12.66 -11.75
CA GLN A 220 11.79 -13.71 -12.61
C GLN A 220 12.71 -13.14 -13.69
N GLU A 221 12.30 -12.06 -14.34
CA GLU A 221 12.98 -11.48 -15.50
C GLU A 221 14.00 -10.40 -15.10
N THR A 222 14.03 -9.97 -13.83
CA THR A 222 14.92 -8.90 -13.35
C THR A 222 15.66 -9.26 -12.07
N THR A 223 16.82 -8.65 -11.88
CA THR A 223 17.60 -8.66 -10.64
C THR A 223 17.29 -7.37 -9.91
N ILE A 224 16.48 -7.44 -8.85
CA ILE A 224 16.05 -6.26 -8.10
C ILE A 224 17.15 -5.88 -7.12
N HIS A 225 17.72 -4.69 -7.27
CA HIS A 225 18.80 -4.20 -6.40
C HIS A 225 18.26 -3.42 -5.21
N GLN A 226 17.29 -2.54 -5.46
CA GLN A 226 16.73 -1.66 -4.44
C GLN A 226 15.21 -1.73 -4.43
N LEU A 227 14.64 -1.75 -3.23
CA LEU A 227 13.22 -1.55 -3.03
C LEU A 227 12.96 -0.62 -1.84
N TRP A 228 12.39 0.56 -2.10
CA TRP A 228 12.10 1.55 -1.07
C TRP A 228 10.60 1.78 -0.95
N HIS A 229 10.02 1.48 0.21
CA HIS A 229 8.62 1.80 0.52
C HIS A 229 8.59 3.08 1.37
N LEU A 230 8.18 4.18 0.74
CA LEU A 230 8.28 5.53 1.26
C LEU A 230 6.90 6.16 1.42
N ALA A 231 6.69 6.79 2.56
CA ALA A 231 5.49 7.58 2.83
C ALA A 231 5.76 9.07 2.76
N ASN A 232 4.71 9.86 2.56
CA ASN A 232 4.78 11.34 2.53
C ASN A 232 5.75 11.89 1.48
N VAL A 233 6.10 11.12 0.45
CA VAL A 233 6.88 11.63 -0.70
C VAL A 233 6.07 12.67 -1.46
N PHE A 234 4.77 12.41 -1.61
CA PHE A 234 3.84 13.25 -2.35
C PHE A 234 2.77 13.86 -1.44
N PRO A 235 2.32 15.10 -1.71
CA PRO A 235 1.26 15.77 -0.93
C PRO A 235 -0.11 15.11 -1.08
N ALA A 236 -0.27 14.15 -2.00
CA ALA A 236 -1.52 13.43 -2.21
C ALA A 236 -1.89 12.47 -1.06
N TYR A 237 -1.01 12.29 -0.07
CA TYR A 237 -1.15 11.31 1.01
C TYR A 237 -1.25 9.87 0.47
N VAL A 238 -0.35 9.52 -0.46
CA VAL A 238 -0.16 8.16 -0.99
C VAL A 238 1.22 7.64 -0.66
N GLY A 239 1.34 6.34 -0.36
CA GLY A 239 2.64 5.67 -0.26
C GLY A 239 3.22 5.39 -1.65
N ALA A 240 4.54 5.40 -1.73
CA ALA A 240 5.32 5.22 -2.95
C ALA A 240 6.33 4.09 -2.75
N VAL A 241 6.47 3.25 -3.77
CA VAL A 241 7.38 2.12 -3.84
C VAL A 241 8.35 2.37 -4.97
N VAL A 242 9.61 2.63 -4.63
CA VAL A 242 10.69 2.71 -5.61
C VAL A 242 11.25 1.31 -5.83
N ILE A 243 11.29 0.87 -7.08
CA ILE A 243 11.96 -0.38 -7.47
C ILE A 243 13.09 -0.01 -8.44
N VAL A 244 14.31 -0.47 -8.15
CA VAL A 244 15.45 -0.37 -9.06
C VAL A 244 15.95 -1.79 -9.37
N ALA A 245 15.91 -2.17 -10.63
CA ALA A 245 16.24 -3.52 -11.08
C ALA A 245 17.01 -3.52 -12.41
N GLN A 246 17.78 -4.58 -12.65
CA GLN A 246 18.39 -4.85 -13.95
C GLN A 246 17.62 -5.92 -14.71
N LYS A 247 17.42 -5.75 -16.02
CA LYS A 247 16.72 -6.68 -16.91
C LYS A 247 17.56 -7.94 -17.19
N ARG A 248 17.67 -8.80 -16.18
CA ARG A 248 18.27 -10.13 -16.24
C ARG A 248 17.76 -10.96 -15.06
N PRO A 249 17.55 -12.28 -15.22
CA PRO A 249 17.15 -13.13 -14.10
C PRO A 249 18.11 -13.02 -12.91
N PRO A 250 17.60 -13.09 -11.65
CA PRO A 250 18.44 -13.00 -10.47
C PRO A 250 19.32 -14.24 -10.33
N ALA A 251 20.54 -14.05 -9.80
CA ALA A 251 21.32 -15.18 -9.30
C ALA A 251 20.59 -15.84 -8.12
N ARG A 252 20.79 -17.15 -7.91
CA ARG A 252 20.10 -17.94 -6.87
C ARG A 252 20.20 -17.34 -5.46
N LEU A 253 21.34 -16.74 -5.14
CA LEU A 253 21.64 -16.15 -3.83
C LEU A 253 21.50 -14.62 -3.80
N HIS A 254 20.95 -14.03 -4.86
CA HIS A 254 20.81 -12.58 -4.98
C HIS A 254 20.01 -11.99 -3.82
N GLN A 255 20.54 -10.91 -3.26
CA GLN A 255 19.95 -10.18 -2.14
C GLN A 255 19.40 -8.85 -2.64
N VAL A 256 18.14 -8.58 -2.35
CA VAL A 256 17.47 -7.30 -2.57
C VAL A 256 17.72 -6.41 -1.36
N ALA A 257 18.35 -5.27 -1.56
CA ALA A 257 18.41 -4.23 -0.54
C ALA A 257 17.06 -3.54 -0.44
N TRP A 258 16.54 -3.37 0.78
CA TRP A 258 15.25 -2.74 0.97
C TRP A 258 15.21 -1.79 2.16
N LEU A 259 14.30 -0.82 2.05
CA LEU A 259 14.08 0.22 3.03
C LEU A 259 12.59 0.54 3.12
N ARG A 260 12.11 0.79 4.34
CA ARG A 260 10.75 1.25 4.59
C ARG A 260 10.80 2.44 5.53
N GLY A 261 10.25 3.58 5.11
CA GLY A 261 10.50 4.86 5.78
C GLY A 261 9.53 5.98 5.47
N GLN A 262 9.64 7.07 6.24
CA GLN A 262 8.91 8.31 5.96
C GLN A 262 9.84 9.33 5.31
N TRP A 263 9.35 9.96 4.25
CA TRP A 263 10.00 11.09 3.60
C TRP A 263 9.77 12.35 4.44
N LYS A 264 10.85 13.07 4.77
CA LYS A 264 10.78 14.34 5.51
C LYS A 264 11.10 15.52 4.59
N HIS A 265 10.15 16.43 4.46
CA HIS A 265 10.38 17.74 3.84
C HIS A 265 10.95 18.71 4.89
N ASN A 266 12.26 18.69 5.15
CA ASN A 266 12.88 19.69 6.03
C ASN A 266 13.15 20.99 5.24
N THR A 267 12.89 22.14 5.88
CA THR A 267 13.13 23.50 5.37
C THR A 267 14.61 23.92 5.38
N SER A 268 15.53 23.10 5.87
CA SER A 268 16.94 23.45 6.12
C SER A 268 17.98 22.64 5.31
N GLY A 269 17.66 22.25 4.08
CA GLY A 269 18.67 21.89 3.06
C GLY A 269 19.22 20.46 3.08
N LEU A 270 18.90 19.63 4.08
CA LEU A 270 19.19 18.19 4.05
C LEU A 270 17.89 17.39 4.14
N VAL A 271 17.42 16.96 2.97
CA VAL A 271 16.29 16.03 2.80
C VAL A 271 16.86 14.60 2.88
N GLY A 272 16.17 13.68 3.54
CA GLY A 272 16.66 12.31 3.71
C GLY A 272 15.56 11.35 4.14
N ILE A 273 15.76 10.05 3.86
CA ILE A 273 14.85 8.98 4.27
C ILE A 273 15.12 8.68 5.73
N VAL A 274 14.11 8.85 6.59
CA VAL A 274 14.21 8.39 7.98
C VAL A 274 13.64 6.97 8.02
N PRO A 275 14.44 5.96 8.41
CA PRO A 275 13.93 4.61 8.64
C PRO A 275 12.74 4.71 9.59
N ALA A 276 11.59 4.21 9.15
CA ALA A 276 10.48 4.10 10.06
C ALA A 276 10.84 2.99 11.03
N VAL A 277 11.24 3.34 12.25
CA VAL A 277 11.25 2.36 13.32
C VAL A 277 9.83 1.81 13.39
N LEU A 278 9.68 0.48 13.36
CA LEU A 278 8.40 -0.25 13.52
C LEU A 278 7.80 -0.04 14.94
N GLU A 279 8.01 1.13 15.55
CA GLU A 279 7.65 1.48 16.92
C GLU A 279 6.14 1.48 17.15
N ARG A 280 5.32 1.76 16.12
CA ARG A 280 3.86 1.74 16.28
C ARG A 280 3.30 0.36 16.59
N TYR A 281 4.04 -0.72 16.31
CA TYR A 281 3.68 -2.07 16.74
C TYR A 281 4.59 -2.63 17.84
N ALA A 282 5.74 -1.99 18.09
CA ALA A 282 6.63 -2.34 19.19
C ALA A 282 6.01 -2.12 20.60
N VAL A 283 4.90 -1.40 20.71
CA VAL A 283 4.18 -1.23 22.00
C VAL A 283 3.48 -2.52 22.46
N LEU A 284 3.42 -3.57 21.64
CA LEU A 284 2.96 -4.91 22.03
C LEU A 284 4.08 -5.98 22.04
N ASP A 285 5.34 -5.57 21.87
CA ASP A 285 6.54 -6.43 21.84
C ASP A 285 7.33 -6.48 23.15
N ARG A 286 6.71 -6.14 24.29
CA ARG A 286 7.36 -6.37 25.61
C ARG A 286 7.39 -7.85 26.05
N TYR A 287 6.98 -8.80 25.22
CA TYR A 287 6.94 -10.23 25.56
C TYR A 287 7.44 -11.17 24.46
N VAL A 288 8.45 -10.76 23.71
CA VAL A 288 9.36 -11.67 23.00
C VAL A 288 10.72 -11.52 23.68
N PRO A 289 11.47 -12.60 23.98
CA PRO A 289 12.71 -12.52 24.74
C PRO A 289 13.66 -11.46 24.16
N ARG A 290 14.10 -10.55 25.03
CA ARG A 290 15.11 -9.55 24.74
C ARG A 290 16.46 -10.24 24.60
N ASP A 291 16.80 -10.64 23.39
CA ASP A 291 18.19 -10.74 22.96
C ASP A 291 18.35 -9.94 21.66
N GLU A 292 19.12 -8.85 21.79
CA GLU A 292 19.81 -8.05 20.79
C GLU A 292 19.09 -7.64 19.49
N TYR A 293 18.50 -6.44 19.50
CA TYR A 293 18.40 -5.62 18.29
C TYR A 293 18.80 -4.17 18.60
N THR A 294 20.10 -3.88 18.51
CA THR A 294 20.64 -2.53 18.43
C THR A 294 20.21 -1.86 17.12
N VAL A 295 19.37 -0.82 17.21
CA VAL A 295 18.89 -0.04 16.07
C VAL A 295 19.93 1.03 15.71
N ALA A 296 20.79 0.69 14.76
CA ALA A 296 21.45 1.64 13.87
C ALA A 296 20.85 1.43 12.46
N GLY A 297 20.54 2.51 11.75
CA GLY A 297 19.79 2.51 10.48
C GLY A 297 20.48 1.79 9.31
N HIS A 298 20.52 0.46 9.36
CA HIS A 298 21.08 -0.38 8.30
C HIS A 298 20.00 -0.73 7.27
N VAL A 299 20.37 -0.60 6.00
CA VAL A 299 19.66 -1.21 4.86
C VAL A 299 19.50 -2.70 5.17
N LYS A 300 18.26 -3.20 5.15
CA LYS A 300 17.98 -4.62 5.32
C LYS A 300 18.12 -5.30 3.96
N SER A 301 18.55 -6.55 3.95
CA SER A 301 18.61 -7.36 2.74
C SER A 301 17.67 -8.56 2.84
N ILE A 302 17.21 -9.04 1.69
CA ILE A 302 16.45 -10.29 1.61
C ILE A 302 16.73 -11.04 0.30
N ALA A 303 16.78 -12.37 0.36
CA ALA A 303 16.89 -13.18 -0.83
C ALA A 303 15.70 -12.96 -1.77
N GLN A 304 15.98 -12.61 -3.04
CA GLN A 304 14.91 -12.44 -4.03
C GLN A 304 14.11 -13.74 -4.26
N ALA A 305 14.75 -14.89 -4.04
CA ALA A 305 14.10 -16.20 -4.07
C ALA A 305 12.98 -16.34 -3.03
N LEU A 306 13.12 -15.73 -1.83
CA LEU A 306 12.06 -15.75 -0.81
C LEU A 306 10.84 -14.94 -1.24
N LEU A 307 11.06 -13.78 -1.89
CA LEU A 307 10.00 -12.96 -2.49
C LEU A 307 9.28 -13.73 -3.61
N SER A 308 10.05 -14.44 -4.43
CA SER A 308 9.52 -15.24 -5.55
C SER A 308 8.70 -16.44 -5.07
N ALA A 309 9.06 -17.01 -3.92
CA ALA A 309 8.33 -18.13 -3.31
C ALA A 309 7.05 -17.69 -2.57
N GLN A 310 6.82 -16.38 -2.39
CA GLN A 310 5.60 -15.92 -1.76
C GLN A 310 4.38 -16.24 -2.61
N PRO A 311 3.27 -16.65 -1.99
CA PRO A 311 2.01 -16.76 -2.72
C PRO A 311 1.64 -15.43 -3.39
N ALA A 312 1.16 -15.51 -4.62
CA ALA A 312 0.92 -14.35 -5.50
C ALA A 312 2.14 -13.41 -5.67
N ALA A 313 3.36 -13.91 -5.43
CA ALA A 313 4.61 -13.15 -5.46
C ALA A 313 4.56 -11.87 -4.60
N GLU A 314 3.79 -11.88 -3.51
CA GLU A 314 3.66 -10.71 -2.63
C GLU A 314 5.01 -10.31 -2.03
N LEU A 315 5.24 -9.02 -1.91
CA LEU A 315 6.47 -8.46 -1.34
C LEU A 315 6.40 -8.37 0.20
N ARG A 316 5.73 -9.36 0.82
CA ARG A 316 5.41 -9.42 2.25
C ARG A 316 6.61 -9.31 3.14
N TYR A 317 7.73 -9.91 2.75
CA TYR A 317 8.91 -9.93 3.61
C TYR A 317 9.55 -8.55 3.81
N LEU A 318 9.21 -7.61 2.92
CA LEU A 318 9.55 -6.19 3.06
C LEU A 318 8.64 -5.47 4.08
N LEU A 319 7.48 -6.07 4.39
CA LEU A 319 6.48 -5.54 5.30
C LEU A 319 6.53 -6.22 6.67
N SER A 320 6.93 -7.49 6.75
CA SER A 320 7.09 -8.30 7.98
C SER A 320 8.07 -9.44 7.75
N ASN A 321 8.83 -9.88 8.76
CA ASN A 321 9.72 -11.05 8.68
C ASN A 321 9.06 -12.37 9.11
N MET A 322 7.74 -12.52 8.95
CA MET A 322 7.00 -13.69 9.43
C MET A 322 7.28 -14.92 8.57
N GLN A 323 8.30 -15.69 8.94
CA GLN A 323 8.62 -17.01 8.39
C GLN A 323 8.41 -18.08 9.44
N GLY A 324 7.84 -19.22 9.05
CA GLY A 324 7.62 -20.36 9.96
C GLY A 324 6.67 -20.07 11.13
N THR A 325 5.94 -18.95 11.10
CA THR A 325 4.93 -18.62 12.11
C THR A 325 3.61 -19.33 11.82
N LEU A 326 2.73 -19.38 12.83
CA LEU A 326 1.35 -19.85 12.68
C LEU A 326 0.61 -19.09 11.57
N ILE A 327 0.85 -17.78 11.43
CA ILE A 327 0.24 -16.93 10.41
C ILE A 327 0.73 -17.29 9.01
N ALA A 328 2.05 -17.52 8.86
CA ALA A 328 2.62 -17.95 7.59
C ALA A 328 2.03 -19.31 7.17
N SER A 329 1.98 -20.26 8.10
CA SER A 329 1.41 -21.61 7.87
C SER A 329 -0.07 -21.55 7.49
N LEU A 330 -0.85 -20.73 8.22
CA LEU A 330 -2.27 -20.53 7.94
C LEU A 330 -2.49 -19.93 6.55
N TYR A 331 -1.73 -18.90 6.19
CA TYR A 331 -1.84 -18.26 4.88
C TYR A 331 -1.43 -19.20 3.74
N GLU A 332 -0.30 -19.90 3.88
CA GLU A 332 0.17 -20.87 2.89
C GLU A 332 -0.85 -21.98 2.66
N GLN A 333 -1.42 -22.53 3.75
CA GLN A 333 -2.45 -23.55 3.67
C GLN A 333 -3.71 -23.07 2.96
N LEU A 334 -4.23 -21.89 3.33
CA LEU A 334 -5.44 -21.33 2.73
C LEU A 334 -5.23 -20.88 1.28
N TYR A 335 -4.02 -20.49 0.92
CA TYR A 335 -3.66 -20.19 -0.46
C TYR A 335 -3.59 -21.46 -1.32
N ALA A 336 -2.97 -22.52 -0.79
CA ALA A 336 -2.85 -23.81 -1.48
C ALA A 336 -4.20 -24.55 -1.59
N SER A 337 -5.06 -24.42 -0.56
CA SER A 337 -6.39 -25.02 -0.52
C SER A 337 -7.45 -24.02 -0.07
N PRO A 338 -8.01 -23.20 -0.99
CA PRO A 338 -9.01 -22.19 -0.66
C PRO A 338 -10.36 -22.75 -0.16
N THR A 339 -10.55 -24.06 -0.26
CA THR A 339 -11.73 -24.83 0.16
C THR A 339 -11.42 -25.77 1.32
N ASP A 340 -10.37 -25.49 2.10
CA ASP A 340 -10.00 -26.27 3.27
C ASP A 340 -11.13 -26.31 4.31
N GLU A 341 -11.76 -27.47 4.48
CA GLU A 341 -12.93 -27.67 5.34
C GLU A 341 -12.64 -27.43 6.83
N ARG A 342 -11.36 -27.39 7.24
CA ARG A 342 -10.93 -27.11 8.61
C ARG A 342 -11.17 -25.65 9.00
N PHE A 343 -11.35 -24.77 8.01
CA PHE A 343 -11.63 -23.36 8.22
C PHE A 343 -12.86 -22.93 7.42
N VAL A 344 -13.84 -22.38 8.13
CA VAL A 344 -14.98 -21.71 7.51
C VAL A 344 -14.70 -20.22 7.35
N ARG A 345 -15.24 -19.61 6.30
CA ARG A 345 -15.10 -18.16 6.12
C ARG A 345 -16.04 -17.45 7.08
N LEU A 346 -15.59 -16.34 7.69
CA LEU A 346 -16.45 -15.55 8.60
C LEU A 346 -17.81 -15.22 7.97
N SER A 347 -17.85 -14.89 6.68
CA SER A 347 -19.09 -14.60 5.94
C SER A 347 -20.09 -15.76 5.80
N GLN A 348 -19.65 -17.00 6.05
CA GLN A 348 -20.54 -18.17 6.14
C GLN A 348 -21.25 -18.22 7.50
N LEU A 349 -20.63 -17.69 8.56
CA LEU A 349 -21.18 -17.65 9.91
C LEU A 349 -22.01 -16.39 10.15
N VAL A 350 -21.59 -15.26 9.59
CA VAL A 350 -22.21 -13.95 9.83
C VAL A 350 -22.56 -13.23 8.55
N LEU A 351 -23.55 -12.35 8.66
CA LEU A 351 -23.80 -11.34 7.66
C LEU A 351 -23.10 -10.04 8.06
N ILE A 352 -22.24 -9.55 7.16
CA ILE A 352 -21.45 -8.33 7.37
C ILE A 352 -22.16 -7.18 6.65
N ARG A 353 -22.47 -6.10 7.36
CA ARG A 353 -23.09 -4.89 6.78
C ARG A 353 -22.30 -3.64 7.16
N ARG A 354 -22.20 -2.67 6.25
CA ARG A 354 -21.57 -1.36 6.50
C ARG A 354 -22.59 -0.38 7.10
N GLY A 355 -22.16 0.44 8.06
CA GLY A 355 -22.96 1.52 8.67
C GLY A 355 -23.31 2.70 7.75
N GLU A 356 -24.05 3.68 8.25
CA GLU A 356 -24.59 4.82 7.49
C GLU A 356 -23.50 5.67 6.80
N GLU A 357 -23.76 6.09 5.56
CA GLU A 357 -22.81 6.86 4.73
C GLU A 357 -22.89 8.37 5.02
N LEU A 358 -22.67 8.72 6.28
CA LEU A 358 -22.69 10.10 6.73
C LEU A 358 -21.26 10.65 6.90
N ARG A 359 -21.05 11.92 6.53
CA ARG A 359 -19.78 12.61 6.79
C ARG A 359 -19.70 13.04 8.26
N LYS A 360 -18.47 13.16 8.77
CA LYS A 360 -18.22 13.53 10.18
C LYS A 360 -18.69 14.94 10.54
N ASP A 361 -18.74 15.84 9.56
CA ASP A 361 -19.16 17.24 9.64
C ASP A 361 -20.65 17.44 9.28
N SER A 362 -21.42 16.34 9.18
CA SER A 362 -22.84 16.43 8.89
C SER A 362 -23.58 17.15 10.01
N ARG A 363 -24.48 18.07 9.64
CA ARG A 363 -25.38 18.77 10.58
C ARG A 363 -26.38 17.85 11.27
N LEU A 364 -26.54 16.62 10.76
CA LEU A 364 -27.41 15.59 11.33
C LEU A 364 -26.77 14.81 12.49
N LEU A 365 -25.50 15.10 12.82
CA LEU A 365 -24.79 14.53 13.96
C LEU A 365 -24.70 15.54 15.09
N HIS A 366 -25.11 15.11 16.28
CA HIS A 366 -25.04 15.93 17.49
C HIS A 366 -24.09 15.30 18.49
N GLU A 367 -23.31 16.12 19.20
CA GLU A 367 -22.31 15.65 20.17
C GLU A 367 -22.92 14.98 21.40
N GLN A 368 -24.16 15.34 21.74
CA GLN A 368 -24.93 14.80 22.87
C GLN A 368 -26.37 14.51 22.44
N CYS A 369 -26.98 13.47 23.01
CA CYS A 369 -28.39 13.17 22.81
C CYS A 369 -29.27 14.26 23.45
N PRO A 370 -30.21 14.89 22.70
CA PRO A 370 -31.18 15.82 23.28
C PRO A 370 -32.03 15.15 24.36
N VAL A 371 -32.32 15.88 25.43
CA VAL A 371 -33.10 15.40 26.59
C VAL A 371 -34.59 15.25 26.27
N ASP A 372 -35.13 16.13 25.42
CA ASP A 372 -36.56 16.21 25.08
C ASP A 372 -36.94 15.35 23.86
N GLY A 373 -36.26 14.21 23.72
CA GLY A 373 -36.14 13.46 22.48
C GLY A 373 -37.46 13.16 21.78
N HIS A 374 -37.53 13.54 20.51
CA HIS A 374 -38.11 12.71 19.46
C HIS A 374 -37.25 12.88 18.21
N ASP A 375 -36.95 11.78 17.52
CA ASP A 375 -36.16 11.68 16.27
C ASP A 375 -34.62 11.76 16.35
N CYS A 376 -33.98 11.31 17.44
CA CYS A 376 -32.53 11.05 17.46
C CYS A 376 -32.20 9.64 17.98
N TYR A 377 -31.20 8.99 17.38
CA TYR A 377 -30.68 7.69 17.82
C TYR A 377 -29.23 7.80 18.27
N PRO A 378 -28.82 7.10 19.35
CA PRO A 378 -27.42 6.94 19.69
C PRO A 378 -26.62 6.35 18.52
N VAL A 379 -25.50 6.98 18.18
CA VAL A 379 -24.67 6.61 17.02
C VAL A 379 -23.23 6.34 17.43
N LEU A 380 -22.66 5.24 16.91
CA LEU A 380 -21.27 4.87 17.14
C LEU A 380 -20.39 5.16 15.93
N ARG A 381 -19.15 5.55 16.21
CA ARG A 381 -18.11 5.85 15.22
C ARG A 381 -16.90 4.95 15.47
N GLY A 382 -16.39 4.38 14.39
CA GLY A 382 -15.19 3.55 14.42
C GLY A 382 -13.94 4.32 14.85
N GLY A 383 -13.18 3.73 15.75
CA GLY A 383 -11.91 4.26 16.27
C GLY A 383 -12.02 5.14 17.52
N VAL A 384 -13.23 5.49 17.96
CA VAL A 384 -13.47 6.27 19.18
C VAL A 384 -14.40 5.53 20.13
N ASP A 385 -15.57 5.11 19.62
CA ASP A 385 -16.68 4.62 20.45
C ASP A 385 -16.69 3.08 20.59
N VAL A 386 -15.70 2.40 19.98
CA VAL A 386 -15.56 0.94 19.96
C VAL A 386 -14.18 0.57 20.46
N ARG A 387 -14.13 -0.25 21.51
CA ARG A 387 -12.91 -0.78 22.13
C ARG A 387 -13.03 -2.31 22.28
N PRO A 388 -11.93 -3.07 22.18
CA PRO A 388 -11.94 -4.51 22.43
C PRO A 388 -12.62 -4.84 23.78
N TYR A 389 -13.62 -5.72 23.74
CA TYR A 389 -14.39 -6.20 24.89
C TYR A 389 -15.13 -5.13 25.73
N GLY A 390 -14.96 -3.84 25.45
CA GLY A 390 -15.71 -2.79 26.14
C GLY A 390 -17.13 -2.68 25.62
N THR A 391 -18.08 -2.42 26.52
CA THR A 391 -19.45 -2.10 26.13
C THR A 391 -19.49 -0.77 25.39
N PRO A 392 -19.97 -0.71 24.12
CA PRO A 392 -20.02 0.53 23.36
C PRO A 392 -20.96 1.54 24.02
N ILE A 393 -20.50 2.78 24.10
CA ILE A 393 -21.30 3.92 24.56
C ILE A 393 -21.43 4.88 23.38
N GLY A 394 -22.65 5.26 23.02
CA GLY A 394 -22.93 6.26 21.99
C GLY A 394 -23.15 7.64 22.59
N PRO A 395 -22.10 8.44 22.86
CA PRO A 395 -22.28 9.79 23.40
C PRO A 395 -22.98 10.71 22.39
N CYS A 396 -22.71 10.49 21.09
CA CYS A 396 -23.30 11.24 20.00
C CYS A 396 -24.63 10.63 19.55
N CYS A 397 -25.46 11.43 18.89
CA CYS A 397 -26.66 10.94 18.20
C CYS A 397 -26.74 11.39 16.75
N ILE A 398 -27.57 10.66 16.01
CA ILE A 398 -27.94 10.95 14.63
C ILE A 398 -29.44 11.21 14.56
N GLU A 399 -29.85 12.23 13.81
CA GLU A 399 -31.26 12.49 13.54
C GLU A 399 -31.90 11.33 12.74
N ARG A 400 -33.20 11.09 12.94
CA ARG A 400 -33.96 10.05 12.22
C ARG A 400 -33.81 10.18 10.71
N SER A 401 -33.85 11.41 10.20
CA SER A 401 -33.69 11.78 8.80
C SER A 401 -32.32 11.36 8.22
N GLY A 402 -31.29 11.24 9.06
CA GLY A 402 -29.95 10.79 8.68
C GLY A 402 -29.79 9.26 8.63
N VAL A 403 -30.80 8.49 9.05
CA VAL A 403 -30.77 7.03 9.04
C VAL A 403 -31.48 6.51 7.80
N GLU A 404 -30.71 6.30 6.73
CA GLU A 404 -31.23 5.82 5.45
C GLU A 404 -31.49 4.30 5.45
N LYS A 405 -30.71 3.53 6.21
CA LYS A 405 -30.83 2.06 6.19
C LYS A 405 -31.93 1.57 7.14
N PRO A 406 -32.57 0.41 6.84
CA PRO A 406 -33.61 -0.14 7.71
C PRO A 406 -33.13 -0.37 9.14
N LEU A 407 -33.88 0.10 10.13
CA LEU A 407 -33.52 0.03 11.56
C LEU A 407 -33.31 -1.40 12.07
N VAL A 408 -33.96 -2.39 11.46
CA VAL A 408 -33.74 -3.83 11.74
C VAL A 408 -32.26 -4.23 11.63
N ARG A 409 -31.46 -3.53 10.81
CA ARG A 409 -30.02 -3.78 10.67
C ARG A 409 -29.21 -3.43 11.92
N TYR A 410 -29.78 -2.65 12.84
CA TYR A 410 -29.13 -2.18 14.05
C TYR A 410 -29.64 -2.89 15.32
N GLN A 411 -30.53 -3.87 15.21
CA GLN A 411 -30.99 -4.65 16.37
C GLN A 411 -29.84 -5.34 17.10
N ALA A 412 -29.95 -5.41 18.42
CA ALA A 412 -29.05 -6.14 19.28
C ALA A 412 -29.55 -7.59 19.52
N PRO A 413 -28.65 -8.50 19.94
CA PRO A 413 -27.20 -8.31 20.05
C PRO A 413 -26.50 -8.41 18.69
N LYS A 414 -25.44 -7.63 18.49
CA LYS A 414 -24.62 -7.67 17.26
C LYS A 414 -23.15 -7.37 17.56
N LEU A 415 -22.25 -7.85 16.71
CA LEU A 415 -20.84 -7.47 16.79
C LEU A 415 -20.57 -6.23 15.94
N LEU A 416 -19.69 -5.37 16.45
CA LEU A 416 -19.19 -4.19 15.78
C LEU A 416 -17.72 -4.40 15.44
N VAL A 417 -17.30 -4.10 14.21
CA VAL A 417 -15.90 -4.18 13.78
C VAL A 417 -15.46 -2.85 13.19
N VAL A 418 -14.29 -2.34 13.61
CA VAL A 418 -13.80 -1.04 13.11
C VAL A 418 -13.17 -1.18 11.73
N LYS A 419 -13.65 -0.38 10.78
CA LYS A 419 -13.19 -0.37 9.38
C LYS A 419 -11.92 0.48 9.19
N SER A 420 -11.93 1.70 9.72
CA SER A 420 -10.93 2.74 9.42
C SER A 420 -9.73 2.66 10.35
N THR A 421 -9.06 1.52 10.37
CA THR A 421 -7.89 1.24 11.20
C THR A 421 -7.01 0.18 10.53
N ASP A 422 -5.75 0.12 10.93
CA ASP A 422 -4.82 -0.96 10.59
C ASP A 422 -4.98 -2.20 11.48
N ARG A 423 -5.75 -2.11 12.58
CA ARG A 423 -5.89 -3.16 13.59
C ARG A 423 -7.30 -3.72 13.61
N LEU A 424 -7.41 -5.04 13.51
CA LEU A 424 -8.66 -5.72 13.77
C LEU A 424 -9.06 -5.51 15.24
N GLN A 425 -10.26 -4.96 15.45
CA GLN A 425 -10.83 -4.70 16.76
C GLN A 425 -12.36 -4.77 16.69
N ALA A 426 -12.96 -5.39 17.70
CA ALA A 426 -14.39 -5.63 17.75
C ALA A 426 -14.98 -5.43 19.15
N ALA A 427 -16.27 -5.09 19.21
CA ALA A 427 -17.04 -5.02 20.44
C ALA A 427 -18.41 -5.70 20.26
N LEU A 428 -19.00 -6.14 21.36
CA LEU A 428 -20.36 -6.65 21.39
C LEU A 428 -21.31 -5.50 21.75
N ASP A 429 -22.25 -5.22 20.87
CA ASP A 429 -23.32 -4.26 21.09
C ASP A 429 -24.60 -4.99 21.48
N VAL A 430 -24.97 -4.86 22.76
CA VAL A 430 -26.20 -5.41 23.34
C VAL A 430 -27.33 -4.39 23.41
N HIS A 431 -27.09 -3.14 23.00
CA HIS A 431 -28.04 -2.02 23.12
C HIS A 431 -28.68 -1.61 21.79
N GLY A 432 -28.09 -2.00 20.66
CA GLY A 432 -28.72 -1.83 19.35
C GLY A 432 -28.45 -0.46 18.72
N HIS A 433 -27.22 0.03 18.85
CA HIS A 433 -26.82 1.34 18.35
C HIS A 433 -26.83 1.43 16.81
N VAL A 434 -27.17 2.61 16.28
CA VAL A 434 -26.89 2.96 14.88
C VAL A 434 -25.38 3.15 14.73
N VAL A 435 -24.81 2.79 13.57
CA VAL A 435 -23.37 2.93 13.35
C VAL A 435 -23.06 3.63 12.04
N LEU A 436 -22.01 4.45 12.02
CA LEU A 436 -21.55 5.12 10.80
C LEU A 436 -20.70 4.19 9.93
N GLN A 437 -20.43 4.64 8.70
CA GLN A 437 -19.61 3.97 7.68
C GLN A 437 -18.18 3.60 8.11
N THR A 438 -17.71 4.06 9.27
CA THR A 438 -16.44 3.70 9.91
C THR A 438 -16.51 2.37 10.67
N LEU A 439 -17.70 1.76 10.77
CA LEU A 439 -17.97 0.47 11.41
C LEU A 439 -18.66 -0.51 10.45
N TYR A 440 -18.41 -1.79 10.70
CA TYR A 440 -19.20 -2.91 10.19
C TYR A 440 -20.05 -3.50 11.32
N THR A 441 -21.26 -3.94 11.00
CA THR A 441 -22.10 -4.77 11.87
C THR A 441 -22.08 -6.21 11.40
N LEU A 442 -21.97 -7.14 12.35
CA LEU A 442 -21.93 -8.58 12.16
C LEU A 442 -23.07 -9.22 12.96
N THR A 443 -23.95 -9.95 12.26
CA THR A 443 -25.05 -10.74 12.85
C THR A 443 -24.97 -12.18 12.37
N LEU A 444 -25.20 -13.17 13.23
CA LEU A 444 -25.21 -14.59 12.87
C LEU A 444 -26.24 -14.89 11.77
N ARG A 445 -25.88 -15.74 10.81
CA ARG A 445 -26.78 -16.21 9.74
C ARG A 445 -27.68 -17.33 10.23
N GLY A 446 -28.90 -17.42 9.71
CA GLY A 446 -29.78 -18.58 9.92
C GLY A 446 -30.42 -18.66 11.31
N HIS A 447 -30.21 -17.66 12.18
CA HIS A 447 -30.79 -17.61 13.51
C HIS A 447 -31.80 -16.46 13.63
N GLU A 448 -33.06 -16.78 13.96
CA GLU A 448 -34.08 -15.78 14.31
C GLU A 448 -33.71 -15.02 15.59
N LYS A 449 -33.02 -15.70 16.53
CA LYS A 449 -32.47 -15.13 17.76
C LYS A 449 -30.97 -15.34 17.81
N GLN A 450 -30.21 -14.27 18.00
CA GLN A 450 -28.75 -14.32 18.02
C GLN A 450 -28.24 -15.07 19.25
N ASP A 451 -27.44 -16.11 19.03
CA ASP A 451 -26.75 -16.85 20.09
C ASP A 451 -25.58 -16.03 20.65
N LEU A 452 -25.64 -15.72 21.95
CA LEU A 452 -24.59 -14.95 22.61
C LEU A 452 -23.28 -15.74 22.69
N ASP A 453 -23.31 -17.06 22.84
CA ASP A 453 -22.10 -17.89 22.96
C ASP A 453 -21.27 -17.80 21.67
N ASP A 454 -21.90 -17.95 20.51
CA ASP A 454 -21.24 -17.78 19.21
C ASP A 454 -20.74 -16.35 18.98
N LEU A 455 -21.50 -15.32 19.40
CA LEU A 455 -21.05 -13.94 19.32
C LEU A 455 -19.82 -13.68 20.22
N TYR A 456 -19.75 -14.26 21.42
CA TYR A 456 -18.57 -14.16 22.30
C TYR A 456 -17.37 -14.91 21.74
N PHE A 457 -17.58 -16.08 21.14
CA PHE A 457 -16.53 -16.82 20.45
C PHE A 457 -15.92 -15.98 19.32
N LEU A 458 -16.75 -15.43 18.44
CA LEU A 458 -16.31 -14.56 17.35
C LEU A 458 -15.67 -13.26 17.88
N LEU A 459 -16.20 -12.66 18.96
CA LEU A 459 -15.59 -11.50 19.61
C LEU A 459 -14.17 -11.79 20.06
N ALA A 460 -13.92 -12.98 20.62
CA ALA A 460 -12.60 -13.39 21.07
C ALA A 460 -11.62 -13.51 19.89
N LEU A 461 -12.04 -14.17 18.82
CA LEU A 461 -11.21 -14.31 17.62
C LEU A 461 -10.90 -12.95 16.98
N LEU A 462 -11.90 -12.10 16.79
CA LEU A 462 -11.74 -10.78 16.16
C LEU A 462 -10.88 -9.82 16.98
N ASN A 463 -10.68 -10.07 18.28
CA ASN A 463 -9.79 -9.28 19.12
C ASN A 463 -8.43 -9.95 19.40
N SER A 464 -8.20 -11.18 18.92
CA SER A 464 -6.93 -11.90 19.08
C SER A 464 -5.75 -11.19 18.40
N ARG A 465 -4.55 -11.32 18.98
CA ARG A 465 -3.29 -10.89 18.34
C ARG A 465 -3.05 -11.67 17.06
N LEU A 466 -3.42 -12.96 17.02
CA LEU A 466 -3.31 -13.81 15.85
C LEU A 466 -4.04 -13.21 14.63
N LEU A 467 -5.37 -13.04 14.70
CA LEU A 467 -6.14 -12.49 13.58
C LEU A 467 -5.83 -11.01 13.31
N ARG A 468 -5.49 -10.24 14.34
CA ARG A 468 -5.01 -8.87 14.16
C ARG A 468 -3.73 -8.83 13.32
N THR A 469 -2.76 -9.68 13.64
CA THR A 469 -1.48 -9.74 12.92
C THR A 469 -1.67 -10.32 11.52
N TYR A 470 -2.54 -11.32 11.38
CA TYR A 470 -2.95 -11.87 10.08
C TYR A 470 -3.52 -10.78 9.17
N VAL A 471 -4.51 -10.01 9.65
CA VAL A 471 -5.11 -8.90 8.90
C VAL A 471 -4.08 -7.83 8.58
N TYR A 472 -3.27 -7.48 9.58
CA TYR A 472 -2.26 -6.45 9.43
C TYR A 472 -1.30 -6.81 8.30
N VAL A 473 -0.56 -7.91 8.43
CA VAL A 473 0.51 -8.22 7.49
C VAL A 473 -0.01 -8.45 6.08
N LEU A 474 -1.13 -9.16 5.94
CA LEU A 474 -1.60 -9.63 4.64
C LEU A 474 -2.42 -8.57 3.89
N TYR A 475 -3.10 -7.66 4.59
CA TYR A 475 -4.12 -6.80 3.96
C TYR A 475 -3.99 -5.31 4.25
N THR A 476 -3.39 -4.89 5.37
CA THR A 476 -3.34 -3.45 5.71
C THR A 476 -1.92 -2.88 5.77
N ALA A 477 -0.91 -3.71 6.07
CA ALA A 477 0.47 -3.28 6.26
C ALA A 477 1.08 -2.68 4.99
N TYR A 478 0.63 -3.10 3.80
CA TYR A 478 1.12 -2.52 2.55
C TYR A 478 0.62 -1.09 2.34
N LYS A 479 -0.55 -0.70 2.88
CA LYS A 479 -1.09 0.66 2.76
C LYS A 479 -0.52 1.52 3.87
N TRP A 480 0.45 2.38 3.53
CA TRP A 480 1.06 3.23 4.55
C TRP A 480 0.11 4.29 5.10
N ILE A 481 -0.72 4.86 4.23
CA ILE A 481 -1.58 6.00 4.55
C ILE A 481 -3.04 5.57 4.56
N GLN A 482 -3.72 5.84 5.68
CA GLN A 482 -5.13 5.48 5.93
C GLN A 482 -5.46 4.00 5.66
N PRO A 483 -4.83 3.07 6.40
CA PRO A 483 -5.16 1.66 6.31
C PRO A 483 -6.63 1.44 6.66
N GLN A 484 -7.30 0.61 5.87
CA GLN A 484 -8.69 0.24 6.05
C GLN A 484 -8.85 -1.26 5.84
N ILE A 485 -9.63 -1.89 6.72
CA ILE A 485 -10.04 -3.27 6.56
C ILE A 485 -11.24 -3.28 5.62
N GLU A 486 -11.07 -3.85 4.44
CA GLU A 486 -12.15 -3.92 3.45
C GLU A 486 -13.16 -5.02 3.84
N GLN A 487 -14.43 -4.85 3.47
CA GLN A 487 -15.50 -5.78 3.86
C GLN A 487 -15.22 -7.21 3.39
N HIS A 488 -14.64 -7.36 2.20
CA HIS A 488 -14.27 -8.66 1.67
C HIS A 488 -13.13 -9.31 2.48
N VAL A 489 -12.20 -8.52 3.04
CA VAL A 489 -11.13 -9.05 3.91
C VAL A 489 -11.74 -9.65 5.17
N LEU A 490 -12.66 -8.93 5.83
CA LEU A 490 -13.41 -9.48 6.97
C LEU A 490 -14.19 -10.74 6.59
N ALA A 491 -14.87 -10.72 5.45
CA ALA A 491 -15.67 -11.83 4.96
C ALA A 491 -14.87 -13.13 4.78
N HIS A 492 -13.58 -13.03 4.45
CA HIS A 492 -12.67 -14.14 4.21
C HIS A 492 -11.80 -14.51 5.41
N LEU A 493 -12.02 -13.91 6.58
CA LEU A 493 -11.27 -14.33 7.78
C LEU A 493 -11.51 -15.83 8.05
N PRO A 494 -10.43 -16.61 8.23
CA PRO A 494 -10.52 -18.04 8.47
C PRO A 494 -10.94 -18.29 9.91
N ILE A 495 -12.05 -18.97 10.12
CA ILE A 495 -12.57 -19.33 11.44
C ILE A 495 -12.48 -20.86 11.57
N PRO A 496 -11.81 -21.41 12.59
CA PRO A 496 -11.72 -22.86 12.78
C PRO A 496 -13.09 -23.53 12.86
N ALA A 497 -13.29 -24.58 12.06
CA ALA A 497 -14.49 -25.40 12.06
C ALA A 497 -14.42 -26.44 13.20
N ILE A 498 -14.94 -26.08 14.37
CA ILE A 498 -14.83 -26.88 15.60
C ILE A 498 -16.16 -27.06 16.32
N ALA A 499 -16.27 -28.10 17.13
CA ALA A 499 -17.45 -28.38 17.94
C ALA A 499 -17.64 -27.34 19.06
N HIS A 500 -18.86 -27.21 19.57
CA HIS A 500 -19.19 -26.24 20.64
C HIS A 500 -18.35 -26.46 21.91
N SER A 501 -18.10 -27.72 22.29
CA SER A 501 -17.28 -28.06 23.47
C SER A 501 -15.85 -27.54 23.38
N GLU A 502 -15.27 -27.45 22.17
CA GLU A 502 -13.94 -26.87 21.94
C GLU A 502 -13.93 -25.34 22.08
N ARG A 503 -15.10 -24.68 22.03
CA ARG A 503 -15.26 -23.21 22.11
C ARG A 503 -15.50 -22.71 23.54
N GLU A 504 -16.00 -23.57 24.42
CA GLU A 504 -16.57 -23.17 25.72
C GLU A 504 -15.57 -22.35 26.57
N CYS A 505 -14.33 -22.82 26.68
CA CYS A 505 -13.30 -22.14 27.47
C CYS A 505 -12.96 -20.73 26.93
N ILE A 506 -12.99 -20.55 25.60
CA ILE A 506 -12.78 -19.26 24.92
C ILE A 506 -13.98 -18.34 25.18
N ILE A 507 -15.20 -18.86 25.09
CA ILE A 507 -16.44 -18.10 25.32
C ILE A 507 -16.48 -17.57 26.76
N GLN A 508 -16.20 -18.44 27.75
CA GLN A 508 -16.24 -18.05 29.16
C GLN A 508 -15.19 -16.98 29.49
N ARG A 509 -13.98 -17.08 28.92
CA ARG A 509 -12.97 -16.02 29.08
C ARG A 509 -13.36 -14.72 28.39
N ALA A 510 -13.96 -14.78 27.20
CA ALA A 510 -14.43 -13.58 26.51
C ALA A 510 -15.48 -12.81 27.33
N ARG A 511 -16.39 -13.54 27.99
CA ARG A 511 -17.35 -12.96 28.95
C ARG A 511 -16.66 -12.34 30.16
N ALA A 512 -15.68 -13.03 30.74
CA ALA A 512 -14.92 -12.51 31.87
C ALA A 512 -14.14 -11.23 31.50
N LEU A 513 -13.55 -11.20 30.30
CA LEU A 513 -12.86 -10.03 29.76
C LEU A 513 -13.80 -8.83 29.58
N GLN A 514 -15.00 -9.04 29.02
CA GLN A 514 -15.99 -7.96 28.89
C GLN A 514 -16.36 -7.39 30.27
N ARG A 515 -16.73 -8.24 31.23
CA ARG A 515 -17.06 -7.80 32.60
C ARG A 515 -15.92 -7.03 33.26
N ALA A 516 -14.68 -7.51 33.05
CA ALA A 516 -13.50 -6.86 33.58
C ALA A 516 -13.29 -5.48 32.94
N CYS A 517 -13.49 -5.33 31.62
CA CYS A 517 -13.37 -4.05 30.92
C CYS A 517 -14.44 -3.02 31.35
N ASP A 518 -15.61 -3.48 31.78
CA ASP A 518 -16.67 -2.61 32.29
C ASP A 518 -16.44 -2.15 33.76
N THR A 519 -15.48 -2.76 34.48
CA THR A 519 -15.18 -2.46 35.89
C THR A 519 -13.86 -1.70 36.03
N LEU A 520 -13.89 -0.38 36.23
CA LEU A 520 -12.71 0.47 36.38
C LEU A 520 -12.06 0.35 37.78
N ALA A 521 -11.05 -0.53 37.94
CA ALA A 521 -10.17 -0.55 39.12
C ALA A 521 -8.75 -1.07 38.80
N PRO A 522 -7.67 -0.60 39.47
CA PRO A 522 -6.28 -0.93 39.11
C PRO A 522 -5.92 -2.43 39.17
N VAL A 523 -6.48 -3.19 40.13
CA VAL A 523 -6.29 -4.65 40.25
C VAL A 523 -6.95 -5.39 39.08
N VAL A 524 -8.03 -4.82 38.53
CA VAL A 524 -8.74 -5.39 37.38
C VAL A 524 -7.89 -5.30 36.12
N GLU A 525 -7.05 -4.27 35.95
CA GLU A 525 -6.15 -4.14 34.78
C GLU A 525 -5.10 -5.26 34.71
N LEU A 526 -4.48 -5.63 35.84
CA LEU A 526 -3.52 -6.75 35.87
C LEU A 526 -4.20 -8.09 35.56
N ARG A 527 -5.37 -8.33 36.16
CA ARG A 527 -6.17 -9.53 35.89
C ARG A 527 -6.67 -9.60 34.45
N GLN A 528 -7.07 -8.47 33.86
CA GLN A 528 -7.42 -8.36 32.44
C GLN A 528 -6.25 -8.83 31.59
N ARG A 529 -5.04 -8.35 31.86
CA ARG A 529 -3.84 -8.72 31.09
C ARG A 529 -3.58 -10.22 31.11
N GLU A 530 -3.64 -10.86 32.28
CA GLU A 530 -3.49 -12.32 32.40
C GLU A 530 -4.57 -13.08 31.63
N LEU A 531 -5.83 -12.66 31.74
CA LEU A 531 -6.94 -13.25 31.00
C LEU A 531 -6.77 -13.11 29.48
N TYR A 532 -6.26 -11.97 29.01
CA TYR A 532 -5.94 -11.76 27.60
C TYR A 532 -4.84 -12.70 27.11
N GLU A 533 -3.77 -12.90 27.88
CA GLU A 533 -2.68 -13.81 27.48
C GLU A 533 -3.09 -15.28 27.51
N GLU A 534 -3.95 -15.69 28.45
CA GLU A 534 -4.56 -17.03 28.42
C GLU A 534 -5.50 -17.20 27.23
N GLN A 535 -6.32 -16.18 26.95
CA GLN A 535 -7.23 -16.18 25.81
C GLN A 535 -6.46 -16.28 24.49
N GLU A 536 -5.34 -15.58 24.36
CA GLU A 536 -4.48 -15.63 23.18
C GLU A 536 -3.84 -17.01 23.01
N ARG A 537 -3.28 -17.59 24.08
CA ARG A 537 -2.71 -18.96 24.03
C ARG A 537 -3.74 -20.00 23.62
N ALA A 538 -4.97 -19.90 24.15
CA ALA A 538 -6.06 -20.79 23.77
C ALA A 538 -6.43 -20.65 22.29
N ILE A 539 -6.46 -19.42 21.77
CA ILE A 539 -6.74 -19.15 20.34
C ILE A 539 -5.59 -19.66 19.46
N CYS A 540 -4.33 -19.42 19.80
CA CYS A 540 -3.20 -19.97 19.02
C CYS A 540 -3.23 -21.49 18.98
N SER A 541 -3.41 -22.15 20.13
CA SER A 541 -3.52 -23.61 20.23
C SER A 541 -4.67 -24.15 19.38
N LEU A 542 -5.79 -23.41 19.33
CA LEU A 542 -6.93 -23.77 18.51
C LEU A 542 -6.60 -23.77 17.00
N TYR A 543 -5.93 -22.72 16.51
CA TYR A 543 -5.54 -22.62 15.11
C TYR A 543 -4.46 -23.66 14.74
N GLU A 544 -3.51 -23.90 15.64
CA GLU A 544 -2.50 -24.96 15.47
C GLU A 544 -3.15 -26.34 15.35
N ALA A 545 -4.05 -26.68 16.27
CA ALA A 545 -4.80 -27.93 16.22
C ALA A 545 -5.63 -28.04 14.93
N ALA A 546 -6.28 -26.96 14.50
CA ALA A 546 -7.03 -26.94 13.25
C ALA A 546 -6.13 -27.19 12.02
N LEU A 547 -4.92 -26.61 11.97
CA LEU A 547 -3.95 -26.85 10.90
C LEU A 547 -3.38 -28.28 10.89
N GLN A 548 -3.34 -28.93 12.06
CA GLN A 548 -2.82 -30.30 12.20
C GLN A 548 -3.88 -31.39 11.92
N LYS A 549 -5.19 -31.08 12.00
CA LYS A 549 -6.25 -32.04 11.66
C LYS A 549 -6.05 -32.49 10.20
N VAL A 550 -5.86 -33.79 9.96
CA VAL A 550 -5.82 -34.34 8.60
C VAL A 550 -7.23 -34.23 8.01
N PRO A 551 -7.41 -33.72 6.78
CA PRO A 551 -8.72 -33.72 6.14
C PRO A 551 -9.23 -35.16 6.08
N VAL A 552 -10.41 -35.42 6.65
CA VAL A 552 -11.07 -36.70 6.44
C VAL A 552 -11.46 -36.71 4.97
N LEU A 553 -10.73 -37.48 4.15
CA LEU A 553 -11.15 -37.77 2.78
C LEU A 553 -12.49 -38.50 2.88
N LEU A 554 -13.59 -37.76 2.71
CA LEU A 554 -14.89 -38.36 2.47
C LEU A 554 -14.80 -39.07 1.13
N HIS A 555 -14.55 -40.39 1.18
CA HIS A 555 -14.79 -41.25 0.04
C HIS A 555 -16.26 -41.07 -0.38
N PRO A 556 -16.54 -40.77 -1.66
CA PRO A 556 -17.91 -40.70 -2.13
C PRO A 556 -18.54 -42.09 -2.01
N LEU A 557 -19.64 -42.18 -1.25
CA LEU A 557 -20.56 -43.31 -1.25
C LEU A 557 -21.57 -43.17 -2.38
#